data_AF-A0A9D4XW26-F1
#
_entry.id   AF-A0A9D4XW26-F1
#
_cell.length_a   1.000
_cell.length_b   1.000
_cell.length_c   1.000
_cell.angle_alpha   90.00
_cell.angle_beta   90.00
_cell.angle_gamma   90.00
#
_symmetry.space_group_name_H-M   'P 1'
#
loop_
_entity.id
_entity.type
_entity.pdbx_description
1 polymer ?
#
loop_
_entity_poly.entity_id
_entity_poly.type
_entity_poly.pdbx_seq_one_letter_code
_entity_poly.pdbx_strand_id
1 'polypeptide(L)'
;MATTPSLLHSSGSSFLPQFRTFPTRFSSSSLFSHGNNRHGSGVVSVKATASGAVLVEKSEAEKVYRLKTTYNEKIVPLLMEEFSYTNIHQVPKVDQIVVNCGIGEAAQNAKGLDAAINDLALITGQRPVKTRARISVATFKIREGQPLGIAVTLRGKVSL
;
A
#
# COMPACT_ATOMS: atom_id res chain seq x y z
N MET A 1 65.33 18.76 3.20
CA MET A 1 64.79 19.56 4.32
C MET A 1 63.29 19.56 4.22
N ALA A 2 62.63 19.12 5.30
CA ALA A 2 61.19 18.97 5.40
C ALA A 2 60.47 20.33 5.55
N THR A 3 59.23 20.42 5.06
CA THR A 3 58.13 21.21 5.67
C THR A 3 56.80 20.84 5.01
N THR A 4 55.87 20.31 5.80
CA THR A 4 54.43 20.11 5.53
C THR A 4 53.64 21.39 5.93
N PRO A 5 52.29 21.41 5.93
CA PRO A 5 51.43 21.96 4.87
C PRO A 5 50.60 23.19 5.33
N SER A 6 49.95 23.92 4.41
CA SER A 6 48.90 24.87 4.78
C SER A 6 47.59 24.60 4.03
N LEU A 7 46.56 24.38 4.84
CA LEU A 7 45.16 24.13 4.49
C LEU A 7 44.52 25.42 3.94
N LEU A 8 43.96 25.35 2.74
CA LEU A 8 43.00 26.34 2.25
C LEU A 8 41.62 25.70 2.12
N HIS A 9 40.72 26.18 2.96
CA HIS A 9 39.29 25.90 2.94
C HIS A 9 38.64 26.78 1.85
N SER A 10 37.88 26.18 0.92
CA SER A 10 36.88 26.92 0.15
C SER A 10 35.51 26.28 0.31
N SER A 11 34.74 26.86 1.23
CA SER A 11 33.30 27.15 1.14
C SER A 11 32.46 26.18 0.30
N GLY A 12 31.90 25.18 0.97
CA GLY A 12 30.74 24.44 0.48
C GLY A 12 29.52 25.33 0.36
N SER A 13 28.88 25.31 -0.80
CA SER A 13 27.57 25.90 -1.03
C SER A 13 26.50 25.11 -0.27
N SER A 14 26.04 25.67 0.85
CA SER A 14 24.92 25.15 1.63
C SER A 14 23.59 25.42 0.90
N PHE A 15 23.09 24.40 0.20
CA PHE A 15 21.69 24.34 -0.22
C PHE A 15 20.82 24.12 1.03
N LEU A 16 20.15 25.18 1.49
CA LEU A 16 19.14 25.14 2.55
C LEU A 16 17.77 24.77 1.95
N PRO A 17 17.11 23.68 2.36
CA PRO A 17 15.70 23.48 2.08
C PRO A 17 14.86 24.26 3.10
N GLN A 18 14.17 25.32 2.66
CA GLN A 18 13.14 26.00 3.43
C GLN A 18 11.88 25.12 3.55
N PHE A 19 11.89 24.16 4.48
CA PHE A 19 10.64 23.62 5.00
C PHE A 19 10.18 24.48 6.17
N ARG A 20 9.08 25.22 5.98
CA ARG A 20 8.37 25.91 7.07
C ARG A 20 7.81 24.84 8.01
N THR A 21 8.40 24.68 9.19
CA THR A 21 7.82 23.90 10.28
C THR A 21 6.68 24.69 10.90
N PHE A 22 5.46 24.14 10.83
CA PHE A 22 4.33 24.66 11.60
C PHE A 22 4.52 24.26 13.07
N PRO A 23 4.40 25.19 14.04
CA PRO A 23 4.51 24.85 15.45
C PRO A 23 3.21 24.20 15.95
N THR A 24 3.16 22.88 16.09
CA THR A 24 2.13 22.24 16.91
C THR A 24 2.49 22.41 18.38
N ARG A 25 1.82 23.36 19.02
CA ARG A 25 1.87 23.63 20.46
C ARG A 25 1.23 22.45 21.20
N PHE A 26 2.02 21.43 21.55
CA PHE A 26 1.66 20.46 22.57
C PHE A 26 1.75 21.15 23.93
N SER A 27 0.60 21.56 24.47
CA SER A 27 0.48 21.91 25.90
C SER A 27 0.04 20.66 26.65
N SER A 28 0.94 20.17 27.48
CA SER A 28 0.68 19.17 28.51
C SER A 28 -0.15 19.75 29.66
N SER A 29 -0.81 18.85 30.40
CA SER A 29 -1.62 19.06 31.63
C SER A 29 -3.05 19.58 31.37
N SER A 30 -4.14 19.02 31.92
CA SER A 30 -4.30 18.29 33.18
C SER A 30 -5.67 17.55 33.26
N LEU A 31 -5.64 16.41 33.96
CA LEU A 31 -6.61 15.89 34.95
C LEU A 31 -8.12 16.11 34.72
N PHE A 32 -8.88 15.00 34.58
CA PHE A 32 -10.11 14.78 35.35
C PHE A 32 -10.33 13.30 35.68
N SER A 33 -11.03 13.10 36.78
CA SER A 33 -11.07 11.95 37.69
C SER A 33 -12.46 11.29 37.70
N HIS A 34 -12.50 9.98 37.91
CA HIS A 34 -13.59 9.12 38.43
C HIS A 34 -14.96 9.06 37.72
N GLY A 35 -15.39 7.82 37.41
CA GLY A 35 -16.78 7.48 37.13
C GLY A 35 -16.97 6.03 36.70
N ASN A 36 -17.31 5.16 37.65
CA ASN A 36 -17.62 3.74 37.47
C ASN A 36 -19.00 3.59 36.82
N ASN A 37 -19.13 2.85 35.70
CA ASN A 37 -20.38 2.11 35.46
C ASN A 37 -20.18 0.90 34.54
N ARG A 38 -20.64 -0.23 35.06
CA ARG A 38 -20.73 -1.53 34.39
C ARG A 38 -21.98 -1.51 33.51
N HIS A 39 -21.89 -1.95 32.26
CA HIS A 39 -22.78 -2.93 31.64
C HIS A 39 -22.54 -3.05 30.12
N GLY A 40 -22.13 -4.24 29.71
CA GLY A 40 -22.65 -4.94 28.53
C GLY A 40 -22.65 -4.25 27.17
N SER A 41 -21.50 -4.23 26.51
CA SER A 41 -21.40 -4.56 25.07
C SER A 41 -19.93 -4.86 24.79
N GLY A 42 -19.63 -6.03 24.20
CA GLY A 42 -18.27 -6.45 23.91
C GLY A 42 -17.54 -5.40 23.09
N VAL A 43 -16.68 -4.61 23.74
CA VAL A 43 -15.74 -3.73 23.06
C VAL A 43 -14.69 -4.64 22.45
N VAL A 44 -14.82 -4.90 21.16
CA VAL A 44 -13.78 -5.59 20.39
C VAL A 44 -12.57 -4.66 20.36
N SER A 45 -11.66 -4.87 21.32
CA SER A 45 -10.40 -4.15 21.39
C SER A 45 -9.49 -4.64 20.27
N VAL A 46 -9.36 -3.84 19.22
CA VAL A 46 -8.35 -4.07 18.19
C VAL A 46 -7.01 -3.60 18.77
N LYS A 47 -6.31 -4.48 19.48
CA LYS A 47 -4.93 -4.23 19.89
C LYS A 47 -4.03 -4.36 18.68
N ALA A 48 -3.51 -3.23 18.18
CA ALA A 48 -2.44 -3.23 17.20
C ALA A 48 -1.17 -3.83 17.84
N THR A 49 -0.78 -5.04 17.43
CA THR A 49 0.57 -5.53 17.69
C THR A 49 1.53 -4.71 16.83
N ALA A 50 2.69 -4.34 17.38
CA ALA A 50 3.72 -3.56 16.68
C ALA A 50 4.25 -4.23 15.38
N SER A 51 3.89 -5.50 15.15
CA SER A 51 4.00 -6.18 13.87
C SER A 51 2.62 -6.21 13.20
N GLY A 52 2.47 -5.53 12.07
CA GLY A 52 1.21 -5.28 11.34
C GLY A 52 0.44 -6.50 10.80
N ALA A 53 0.54 -7.66 11.43
CA ALA A 53 -0.34 -8.80 11.22
C ALA A 53 -1.56 -8.66 12.15
N VAL A 54 -2.67 -8.19 11.59
CA VAL A 54 -3.98 -8.30 12.24
C VAL A 54 -4.39 -9.78 12.19
N LEU A 55 -4.28 -10.47 13.32
CA LEU A 55 -4.80 -11.84 13.45
C LEU A 55 -6.32 -11.79 13.39
N VAL A 56 -6.88 -12.41 12.35
CA VAL A 56 -8.34 -12.46 12.13
C VAL A 56 -8.89 -13.64 12.92
N GLU A 57 -9.88 -13.40 13.79
CA GLU A 57 -10.58 -14.48 14.48
C GLU A 57 -11.42 -15.33 13.51
N LYS A 58 -11.38 -16.65 13.71
CA LYS A 58 -11.90 -17.66 12.77
C LYS A 58 -13.41 -17.53 12.49
N SER A 59 -14.19 -16.98 13.42
CA SER A 59 -15.65 -16.78 13.28
C SER A 59 -16.02 -15.65 12.31
N GLU A 60 -15.16 -14.64 12.14
CA GLU A 60 -15.39 -13.54 11.20
C GLU A 60 -14.99 -13.91 9.76
N ALA A 61 -14.26 -15.02 9.60
CA ALA A 61 -13.73 -15.48 8.32
C ALA A 61 -14.81 -16.00 7.35
N GLU A 62 -15.92 -16.52 7.87
CA GLU A 62 -16.96 -17.21 7.09
C GLU A 62 -17.97 -16.25 6.41
N LYS A 63 -17.89 -14.95 6.67
CA LYS A 63 -18.80 -13.97 6.05
C LYS A 63 -18.44 -13.78 4.57
N VAL A 64 -19.44 -13.90 3.69
CA VAL A 64 -19.33 -13.78 2.21
C VAL A 64 -18.60 -12.50 1.75
N TYR A 65 -18.55 -11.45 2.58
CA TYR A 65 -17.79 -10.21 2.36
C TYR A 65 -17.02 -9.75 3.59
N ARG A 66 -16.19 -10.61 4.19
CA ARG A 66 -15.39 -10.28 5.37
C ARG A 66 -14.71 -8.90 5.28
N LEU A 67 -13.87 -8.69 4.25
CA LEU A 67 -13.08 -7.44 4.11
C LEU A 67 -13.95 -6.19 4.00
N LYS A 68 -15.01 -6.22 3.16
CA LYS A 68 -15.92 -5.08 2.99
C LYS A 68 -16.68 -4.78 4.28
N THR A 69 -17.09 -5.84 4.99
CA THR A 69 -17.78 -5.72 6.27
C THR A 69 -16.87 -5.10 7.33
N THR A 70 -15.68 -5.69 7.53
CA THR A 70 -14.70 -5.19 8.49
C THR A 70 -14.31 -3.75 8.21
N TYR A 71 -14.17 -3.38 6.93
CA TYR A 71 -13.89 -2.01 6.53
C TYR A 71 -15.00 -1.04 6.99
N ASN A 72 -16.26 -1.33 6.68
CA ASN A 72 -17.38 -0.44 7.03
C ASN A 72 -17.68 -0.40 8.54
N GLU A 73 -17.67 -1.55 9.21
CA GLU A 73 -18.12 -1.67 10.60
C GLU A 73 -17.02 -1.32 11.62
N LYS A 74 -15.75 -1.60 11.30
CA LYS A 74 -14.63 -1.43 12.23
C LYS A 74 -13.63 -0.36 11.79
N ILE A 75 -13.14 -0.43 10.55
CA ILE A 75 -12.03 0.43 10.11
C ILE A 75 -12.47 1.89 9.90
N VAL A 76 -13.64 2.12 9.30
CA VAL A 76 -14.15 3.47 9.05
C VAL A 76 -14.32 4.28 10.35
N PRO A 77 -15.01 3.78 11.40
CA PRO A 77 -15.11 4.50 12.68
C PRO A 77 -13.75 4.79 13.31
N LEU A 78 -12.84 3.80 13.33
CA LEU A 78 -11.50 3.96 13.90
C LEU A 78 -10.71 5.07 13.19
N LEU A 79 -10.74 5.11 11.85
CA LEU A 79 -10.07 6.15 11.08
C LEU A 79 -10.71 7.53 11.25
N MET A 80 -12.04 7.59 11.44
CA MET A 80 -12.74 8.84 11.71
C MET A 80 -12.33 9.43 13.07
N GLU A 81 -12.18 8.58 14.10
CA GLU A 81 -11.75 8.99 15.43
C GLU A 81 -10.26 9.39 15.44
N GLU A 82 -9.38 8.55 14.86
CA GLU A 82 -7.93 8.76 14.86
C GLU A 82 -7.51 10.02 14.08
N PHE A 83 -8.14 10.26 12.93
CA PHE A 83 -7.78 11.37 12.04
C PHE A 83 -8.79 12.54 12.08
N SER A 84 -9.84 12.43 12.89
CA SER A 84 -10.85 13.48 13.10
C SER A 84 -11.44 14.02 11.78
N TYR A 85 -11.82 13.14 10.86
CA TYR A 85 -12.44 13.53 9.59
C TYR A 85 -13.82 14.17 9.81
N THR A 86 -14.06 15.29 9.13
CA THR A 86 -15.35 16.02 9.21
C THR A 86 -16.44 15.41 8.33
N ASN A 87 -16.05 14.64 7.31
CA ASN A 87 -16.97 14.03 6.35
C ASN A 87 -16.59 12.57 6.13
N ILE A 88 -17.58 11.68 6.17
CA ILE A 88 -17.45 10.23 5.95
C ILE A 88 -16.80 9.92 4.59
N HIS A 89 -17.02 10.77 3.58
CA HIS A 89 -16.44 10.58 2.25
C HIS A 89 -14.93 10.88 2.16
N GLN A 90 -14.33 11.49 3.19
CA GLN A 90 -12.88 11.71 3.27
C GLN A 90 -12.10 10.46 3.68
N VAL A 91 -12.79 9.45 4.21
CA VAL A 91 -12.14 8.21 4.68
C VAL A 91 -11.53 7.47 3.48
N PRO A 92 -10.23 7.10 3.53
CA PRO A 92 -9.53 6.50 2.41
C PRO A 92 -10.08 5.12 2.04
N LYS A 93 -10.22 4.88 0.74
CA LYS A 93 -10.77 3.64 0.15
C LYS A 93 -9.77 2.99 -0.80
N VAL A 94 -9.85 1.67 -0.92
CA VAL A 94 -9.13 0.94 -1.97
C VAL A 94 -9.93 1.04 -3.27
N ASP A 95 -9.38 1.72 -4.27
CA ASP A 95 -10.03 1.85 -5.60
C ASP A 95 -9.79 0.62 -6.47
N GLN A 96 -8.53 0.22 -6.63
CA GLN A 96 -8.13 -0.90 -7.48
C GLN A 96 -6.86 -1.58 -6.98
N ILE A 97 -6.73 -2.86 -7.30
CA ILE A 97 -5.51 -3.64 -7.09
C ILE A 97 -5.04 -4.13 -8.46
N VAL A 98 -3.86 -3.70 -8.88
CA VAL A 98 -3.25 -4.15 -10.13
C VAL A 98 -2.22 -5.23 -9.82
N VAL A 99 -2.42 -6.42 -10.38
CA VAL A 99 -1.44 -7.51 -10.32
C VAL A 99 -0.73 -7.54 -11.67
N ASN A 100 0.58 -7.31 -11.65
CA ASN A 100 1.42 -7.28 -12.84
C ASN A 100 2.50 -8.36 -12.73
N CYS A 101 2.65 -9.17 -13.77
CA CYS A 101 3.69 -10.16 -13.91
C CYS A 101 4.56 -9.81 -15.12
N GLY A 102 5.81 -9.44 -14.86
CA GLY A 102 6.83 -9.24 -15.88
C GLY A 102 7.50 -10.57 -16.20
N ILE A 103 7.44 -11.01 -17.45
CA ILE A 103 8.05 -12.26 -17.90
C ILE A 103 9.15 -11.87 -18.87
N GLY A 104 10.39 -11.73 -18.37
CA GLY A 104 11.51 -11.19 -19.14
C GLY A 104 11.81 -11.93 -20.46
N GLU A 105 11.46 -13.22 -20.52
CA GLU A 105 11.64 -14.08 -21.70
C GLU A 105 10.38 -14.20 -22.58
N ALA A 106 9.30 -13.50 -22.26
CA ALA A 106 8.02 -13.61 -22.98
C ALA A 106 8.11 -13.24 -24.47
N ALA A 107 9.05 -12.37 -24.83
CA ALA A 107 9.29 -12.01 -26.23
C ALA A 107 9.82 -13.18 -27.07
N GLN A 108 10.51 -14.14 -26.44
CA GLN A 108 11.08 -15.34 -27.08
C GLN A 108 10.15 -16.54 -26.93
N ASN A 109 9.50 -16.68 -25.77
CA ASN A 109 8.76 -17.87 -25.36
C ASN A 109 7.26 -17.60 -25.18
N ALA A 110 6.49 -17.64 -26.27
CA ALA A 110 5.04 -17.42 -26.24
C ALA A 110 4.28 -18.42 -25.34
N LYS A 111 4.73 -19.69 -25.28
CA LYS A 111 4.09 -20.74 -24.46
C LYS A 111 4.14 -20.45 -22.96
N GLY A 112 5.26 -19.91 -22.47
CA GLY A 112 5.39 -19.55 -21.05
C GLY A 112 4.46 -18.40 -20.67
N LEU A 113 4.25 -17.46 -21.60
CA LEU A 113 3.30 -16.37 -21.40
C LEU A 113 1.86 -16.89 -21.36
N ASP A 114 1.47 -17.83 -22.23
CA ASP A 114 0.12 -18.40 -22.19
C ASP A 114 -0.12 -19.26 -20.94
N ALA A 115 0.89 -19.95 -20.43
CA ALA A 115 0.82 -20.67 -19.15
C ALA A 115 0.58 -19.69 -17.98
N ALA A 116 1.37 -18.61 -17.89
CA ALA A 116 1.21 -17.60 -16.84
C ALA A 116 -0.16 -16.87 -16.90
N ILE A 117 -0.75 -16.74 -18.10
CA ILE A 117 -2.13 -16.22 -18.24
C ILE A 117 -3.13 -17.15 -17.54
N ASN A 118 -3.00 -18.45 -17.74
CA ASN A 118 -3.89 -19.43 -17.13
C ASN A 118 -3.73 -19.44 -15.61
N ASP A 119 -2.50 -19.40 -15.11
CA ASP A 119 -2.23 -19.38 -13.67
C ASP A 119 -2.80 -18.13 -13.01
N LEU A 120 -2.55 -16.95 -13.57
CA LEU A 120 -3.13 -15.70 -13.06
C LEU A 120 -4.65 -15.68 -13.19
N ALA A 121 -5.22 -16.27 -14.23
CA ALA A 121 -6.67 -16.40 -14.37
C ALA A 121 -7.27 -17.28 -13.25
N LEU A 122 -6.61 -18.39 -12.91
CA LEU A 122 -7.04 -19.27 -11.82
C LEU A 122 -6.92 -18.61 -10.45
N ILE A 123 -5.84 -17.84 -10.21
CA ILE A 123 -5.62 -17.13 -8.95
C ILE A 123 -6.61 -15.97 -8.78
N THR A 124 -6.79 -15.17 -9.83
CA THR A 124 -7.55 -13.92 -9.74
C THR A 124 -9.02 -14.04 -10.16
N GLY A 125 -9.42 -15.16 -10.79
CA GLY A 125 -10.76 -15.33 -11.34
C GLY A 125 -11.05 -14.49 -12.59
N GLN A 126 -10.06 -13.76 -13.10
CA GLN A 126 -10.21 -12.87 -14.24
C GLN A 126 -9.13 -13.15 -15.28
N ARG A 127 -9.52 -13.21 -16.56
CA ARG A 127 -8.56 -13.37 -17.65
C ARG A 127 -7.63 -12.14 -17.73
N PRO A 128 -6.31 -12.30 -17.57
CA PRO A 128 -5.37 -11.19 -17.63
C PRO A 128 -5.14 -10.63 -19.04
N VAL A 129 -4.63 -9.41 -19.12
CA VAL A 129 -4.30 -8.69 -20.36
C VAL A 129 -2.79 -8.77 -20.66
N LYS A 130 -2.43 -9.09 -21.90
CA LYS A 130 -1.03 -9.08 -22.39
C LYS A 130 -0.52 -7.64 -22.51
N THR A 131 0.52 -7.28 -21.77
CA THR A 131 1.16 -5.97 -21.85
C THR A 131 2.23 -5.96 -22.95
N ARG A 132 2.23 -4.92 -23.77
CA ARG A 132 3.15 -4.77 -24.91
C ARG A 132 4.19 -3.68 -24.64
N ALA A 133 5.38 -3.86 -25.19
CA ALA A 133 6.44 -2.87 -25.17
C ALA A 133 6.00 -1.57 -25.87
N ARG A 134 6.18 -0.43 -25.21
CA ARG A 134 5.91 0.90 -25.79
C ARG A 134 7.09 1.48 -26.57
N ILE A 135 8.30 1.06 -26.22
CA ILE A 135 9.55 1.57 -26.79
C ILE A 135 10.48 0.37 -27.03
N SER A 136 11.32 0.47 -28.06
CA SER A 136 12.37 -0.53 -28.34
C SER A 136 13.61 -0.28 -27.49
N VAL A 137 14.14 -1.30 -26.83
CA VAL A 137 15.34 -1.19 -25.97
C VAL A 137 16.32 -2.31 -26.33
N ALA A 138 17.47 -1.93 -26.90
CA ALA A 138 18.45 -2.88 -27.45
C ALA A 138 19.09 -3.78 -26.37
N THR A 139 19.36 -3.24 -25.17
CA THR A 139 19.96 -3.99 -24.04
C THR A 139 19.16 -5.23 -23.67
N PHE A 140 17.83 -5.13 -23.72
CA PHE A 140 16.93 -6.24 -23.41
C PHE A 140 16.47 -7.01 -24.65
N LYS A 141 16.96 -6.64 -25.84
CA LYS A 141 16.56 -7.20 -27.14
C LYS A 141 15.05 -7.11 -27.40
N ILE A 142 14.40 -6.06 -26.87
CA ILE A 142 12.96 -5.83 -26.97
C ILE A 142 12.68 -4.86 -28.11
N ARG A 143 11.68 -5.19 -28.94
CA ARG A 143 11.13 -4.31 -29.96
C ARG A 143 9.74 -3.82 -29.56
N GLU A 144 9.39 -2.62 -30.02
CA GLU A 144 8.07 -2.03 -29.80
C GLU A 144 6.94 -2.97 -30.27
N GLY A 145 5.86 -3.02 -29.50
CA GLY A 145 4.71 -3.88 -29.76
C GLY A 145 4.87 -5.33 -29.32
N GLN A 146 6.07 -5.78 -28.92
CA GLN A 146 6.27 -7.15 -28.44
C GLN A 146 5.59 -7.38 -27.08
N PRO A 147 4.99 -8.56 -26.85
CA PRO A 147 4.44 -8.91 -25.55
C PRO A 147 5.57 -9.13 -24.53
N LEU A 148 5.49 -8.46 -23.38
CA LEU A 148 6.50 -8.52 -22.30
C LEU A 148 5.98 -9.14 -21.01
N GLY A 149 4.68 -9.04 -20.80
CA GLY A 149 4.12 -9.48 -19.54
C GLY A 149 2.60 -9.50 -19.58
N ILE A 150 2.06 -9.60 -18.39
CA ILE A 150 0.63 -9.81 -18.18
C ILE A 150 0.22 -8.96 -16.99
N ALA A 151 -0.92 -8.27 -17.10
CA ALA A 151 -1.48 -7.54 -15.99
C ALA A 151 -2.98 -7.78 -15.87
N VAL A 152 -3.50 -7.75 -14.64
CA VAL A 152 -4.92 -7.80 -14.34
C VAL A 152 -5.24 -6.71 -13.31
N THR A 153 -6.39 -6.06 -13.47
CA THR A 153 -6.85 -4.98 -12.59
C THR A 153 -8.12 -5.43 -11.90
N LEU A 154 -8.02 -5.62 -10.59
CA LEU A 154 -9.11 -6.05 -9.72
C LEU A 154 -9.77 -4.81 -9.13
N ARG A 155 -11.09 -4.69 -9.32
CA ARG A 155 -11.92 -3.59 -8.81
C ARG A 155 -13.13 -4.14 -8.08
N GLY A 156 -13.53 -3.48 -7.01
CA GLY A 156 -14.70 -3.86 -6.24
C GLY A 156 -14.62 -5.32 -5.75
N LYS A 157 -15.72 -6.06 -5.90
CA LYS A 157 -15.75 -7.49 -5.61
C LYS A 157 -15.37 -8.26 -6.86
N VAL A 158 -14.29 -9.03 -6.78
CA VAL A 158 -13.98 -10.06 -7.77
C VAL A 158 -14.71 -11.33 -7.35
N SER A 159 -15.72 -11.72 -8.13
CA SER A 159 -16.43 -12.98 -7.93
C SER A 159 -15.80 -14.02 -8.85
N LEU A 160 -15.49 -15.19 -8.31
CA LEU A 160 -15.28 -16.41 -9.10
C LEU A 160 -16.60 -16.85 -9.74
#